data_AF-A0A661L843-F1
#
_entry.id   AF-A0A661L843-F1
#
_cell.length_a   1.000
_cell.length_b   1.000
_cell.length_c   1.000
_cell.angle_alpha   90.00
_cell.angle_beta   90.00
_cell.angle_gamma   90.00
#
_symmetry.space_group_name_H-M   'P 1'
#
loop_
_entity.id
_entity.type
_entity.pdbx_description
1 polymer ?
#
loop_
_entity_poly.entity_id
_entity_poly.type
_entity_poly.pdbx_seq_one_letter_code
_entity_poly.pdbx_strand_id
1 'polypeptide(L)'
;MSQGTLDRNMKLARLKDEELEALQELERRLGDICLIAVEKTEAFYVLEAKVGPNTWKPVDEVYTEIEGLRSYYFDEDSARLSKGALKSLLASTDSLKRIKRPIRIRKIKE
;
A
#
# COMPACT_ATOMS: atom_id res chain seq x y z
N MET A 1 20.43 -12.42 20.61
CA MET A 1 19.82 -11.08 20.50
C MET A 1 19.21 -10.98 19.12
N SER A 2 17.90 -11.18 19.01
CA SER A 2 17.19 -11.27 17.73
C SER A 2 17.03 -9.85 17.17
N GLN A 3 17.71 -9.55 16.07
CA GLN A 3 17.49 -8.29 15.37
C GLN A 3 16.05 -8.27 14.86
N GLY A 4 15.29 -7.29 15.34
CA GLY A 4 13.93 -7.04 14.88
C GLY A 4 13.94 -6.83 13.37
N THR A 5 13.18 -7.65 12.65
CA THR A 5 13.01 -7.49 11.22
C THR A 5 12.21 -6.21 10.99
N LEU A 6 12.89 -5.13 10.60
CA LEU A 6 12.21 -3.98 10.00
C LEU A 6 11.47 -4.51 8.76
N ASP A 7 10.18 -4.22 8.68
CA ASP A 7 9.31 -4.61 7.56
C ASP A 7 9.98 -4.23 6.22
N ARG A 8 9.85 -5.05 5.17
CA ARG A 8 10.50 -4.81 3.85
C ARG A 8 10.10 -3.47 3.21
N ASN A 9 9.10 -2.80 3.78
CA ASN A 9 8.52 -1.56 3.30
C ASN A 9 8.91 -0.32 4.13
N MET A 10 9.74 -0.49 5.17
CA MET A 10 10.22 0.58 6.03
C MET A 10 11.70 0.84 5.74
N LYS A 11 12.02 2.05 5.31
CA LYS A 11 13.41 2.53 5.23
C LYS A 11 13.65 3.48 6.40
N LEU A 12 14.87 3.46 6.95
CA LEU A 12 15.28 4.45 7.93
C LEU A 12 15.16 5.84 7.30
N ALA A 13 14.43 6.73 7.98
CA ALA A 13 14.23 8.08 7.48
C ALA A 13 15.55 8.86 7.52
N ARG A 14 15.85 9.60 6.45
CA ARG A 14 16.91 10.62 6.51
C ARG A 14 16.37 11.87 7.19
N LEU A 15 16.84 12.13 8.39
CA LEU A 15 16.45 13.29 9.19
C LEU A 15 17.42 14.45 8.97
N LYS A 16 16.90 15.67 9.07
CA LYS A 16 17.73 16.87 9.21
C LYS A 16 18.19 17.03 10.66
N ASP A 17 19.23 17.85 10.86
CA ASP A 17 19.83 18.07 12.19
C ASP A 17 18.78 18.60 13.19
N GLU A 18 17.88 19.49 12.76
CA GLU A 18 16.83 20.03 13.64
C GLU A 18 15.78 18.97 14.03
N GLU A 19 15.49 18.01 13.14
CA GLU A 19 14.54 16.92 13.39
C GLU A 19 15.17 15.85 14.28
N LEU A 20 16.47 15.63 14.15
CA LEU A 20 17.25 14.76 15.01
C LEU A 20 17.32 15.33 16.44
N GLU A 21 17.58 16.62 16.59
CA GLU A 21 17.56 17.30 17.89
C GLU A 21 16.19 17.20 18.57
N ALA A 22 15.11 17.38 17.81
CA ALA A 22 13.75 17.23 18.30
C ALA A 22 13.45 15.79 18.76
N LEU A 23 13.93 14.78 18.02
CA LEU A 23 13.79 13.38 18.42
C LEU A 23 14.61 13.06 19.67
N GLN A 24 15.86 13.50 19.76
CA GLN A 24 16.69 13.29 20.94
C GLN A 24 16.10 13.97 22.18
N GLU A 25 15.52 15.16 22.02
CA GLU A 25 14.82 15.83 23.12
C GLU A 25 13.58 15.06 23.54
N LEU A 26 12.85 14.50 22.59
CA LEU A 26 11.70 13.66 22.86
C LEU A 26 12.11 12.34 23.54
N GLU A 27 13.20 11.69 23.10
CA GLU A 27 13.80 10.53 23.77
C GLU A 27 14.19 10.85 25.22
N ARG A 28 14.88 11.97 25.45
CA ARG A 28 15.24 12.45 26.81
C ARG A 28 14.02 12.61 27.71
N ARG A 29 12.90 13.09 27.16
CA ARG A 29 11.64 13.25 27.91
C ARG A 29 10.91 11.93 28.15
N LEU A 30 11.04 10.97 27.24
CA LEU A 30 10.42 9.65 27.30
C LEU A 30 11.25 8.64 28.11
N GLY A 31 12.52 8.97 28.41
CA GLY A 31 13.40 8.18 29.27
C GLY A 31 14.13 7.10 28.48
N ASP A 32 13.99 5.84 28.89
CA ASP A 32 14.73 4.69 28.34
C ASP A 32 14.11 4.15 27.03
N ILE A 33 13.64 5.05 26.16
CA ILE A 33 12.99 4.73 24.89
C ILE A 33 13.83 5.29 23.74
N CYS A 34 14.20 4.42 22.80
CA CYS A 34 14.85 4.78 21.54
C CYS A 34 13.77 4.96 20.44
N LEU A 35 13.73 6.13 19.82
CA LEU A 35 12.80 6.47 18.76
C LEU A 35 13.45 6.25 17.39
N ILE A 36 12.81 5.45 16.55
CA ILE A 36 13.27 5.18 15.18
C ILE A 36 12.35 5.91 14.20
N ALA A 37 12.92 6.85 13.45
CA ALA A 37 12.21 7.48 12.34
C ALA A 37 12.28 6.60 11.09
N VAL A 38 11.13 6.35 10.48
CA VAL A 38 10.99 5.52 9.28
C VAL A 38 10.24 6.27 8.19
N GLU A 39 10.76 6.20 6.97
CA GLU A 39 10.09 6.71 5.78
C GLU A 39 8.95 5.78 5.40
N LYS A 40 7.73 6.32 5.31
CA LYS A 40 6.62 5.66 4.61
C LYS A 40 6.90 5.73 3.12
N THR A 41 7.15 4.59 2.49
CA THR A 41 7.29 4.52 1.04
C THR A 41 5.95 4.84 0.35
N GLU A 42 5.99 5.57 -0.76
CA GLU A 42 4.84 5.70 -1.66
C GLU A 42 4.59 4.33 -2.34
N ALA A 43 3.33 3.96 -2.59
CA ALA A 43 3.04 2.71 -3.27
C ALA A 43 3.59 2.69 -4.70
N PHE A 44 4.14 1.56 -5.13
CA PHE A 44 4.78 1.43 -6.45
C PHE A 44 3.87 0.83 -7.51
N TYR A 45 2.83 0.10 -7.10
CA TYR A 45 1.91 -0.59 -7.98
C TYR A 45 0.49 -0.20 -7.64
N VAL A 46 -0.31 0.07 -8.68
CA VAL A 46 -1.76 0.27 -8.55
C VAL A 46 -2.51 -0.80 -9.32
N LEU A 47 -3.55 -1.34 -8.69
CA LEU A 47 -4.54 -2.21 -9.28
C LEU A 47 -5.70 -1.35 -9.78
N GLU A 48 -5.96 -1.42 -11.08
CA GLU A 48 -6.96 -0.58 -11.75
C GLU A 48 -8.00 -1.41 -12.48
N ALA A 49 -9.26 -0.94 -12.47
CA ALA A 49 -10.34 -1.46 -13.27
C ALA A 49 -10.66 -0.54 -14.46
N LYS A 50 -11.03 -1.15 -15.60
CA LYS A 50 -11.40 -0.41 -16.80
C LYS A 50 -12.80 0.22 -16.62
N VAL A 51 -12.89 1.54 -16.79
CA VAL A 51 -14.17 2.28 -16.70
C VAL A 51 -14.63 2.85 -18.03
N GLY A 52 -13.76 2.89 -19.05
CA GLY A 52 -14.10 3.34 -20.39
C GLY A 52 -12.99 3.08 -21.41
N PRO A 53 -13.14 3.55 -22.67
CA PRO A 53 -12.08 3.56 -23.65
C PRO A 53 -10.86 4.31 -23.10
N ASN A 54 -9.69 3.65 -23.09
CA ASN A 54 -8.44 4.18 -22.56
C ASN A 54 -8.49 4.72 -21.11
N THR A 55 -9.56 4.44 -20.37
CA THR A 55 -9.80 5.01 -19.04
C THR A 55 -9.82 3.91 -17.99
N TRP A 56 -8.97 4.08 -16.98
CA TRP A 56 -8.76 3.14 -15.89
C TRP A 56 -8.78 3.91 -14.58
N LYS A 57 -9.35 3.30 -13.54
CA LYS A 57 -9.42 3.87 -12.20
C LYS A 57 -8.98 2.85 -11.15
N PRO A 58 -8.46 3.29 -10.00
CA PRO A 58 -8.20 2.42 -8.85
C PRO A 58 -9.41 1.53 -8.55
N VAL A 59 -9.16 0.26 -8.20
CA VAL A 59 -10.25 -0.71 -7.98
C VAL A 59 -11.14 -0.36 -6.78
N ASP A 60 -10.61 0.28 -5.75
CA ASP A 60 -11.35 0.82 -4.59
C ASP A 60 -12.34 1.94 -4.96
N GLU A 61 -12.00 2.76 -5.95
CA GLU A 61 -12.93 3.76 -6.50
C GLU A 61 -14.01 3.14 -7.41
N VAL A 62 -13.77 1.95 -7.96
CA VAL A 62 -14.66 1.30 -8.94
C VAL A 62 -15.60 0.29 -8.30
N TYR A 63 -15.11 -0.45 -7.31
CA TYR A 63 -15.86 -1.47 -6.58
C TYR A 63 -16.10 -0.99 -5.15
N THR A 64 -16.83 0.11 -5.01
CA THR A 64 -17.12 0.75 -3.72
C THR A 64 -17.95 -0.14 -2.79
N GLU A 65 -18.57 -1.19 -3.31
CA GLU A 65 -19.34 -2.18 -2.55
C GLU A 65 -18.45 -3.17 -1.79
N ILE A 66 -17.15 -3.22 -2.09
CA ILE A 66 -16.19 -4.11 -1.44
C ILE A 66 -15.46 -3.32 -0.34
N GLU A 67 -15.91 -3.50 0.90
CA GLU A 67 -15.30 -2.84 2.06
C GLU A 67 -13.82 -3.24 2.23
N GLY A 68 -12.96 -2.25 2.50
CA GLY A 68 -11.54 -2.46 2.75
C GLY A 68 -10.72 -2.85 1.50
N LEU A 69 -11.29 -2.76 0.30
CA LEU A 69 -10.57 -3.00 -0.94
C LEU A 69 -9.40 -2.00 -1.07
N ARG A 70 -8.19 -2.52 -1.28
CA ARG A 70 -7.00 -1.72 -1.52
C ARG A 70 -6.67 -1.71 -3.02
N SER A 71 -6.26 -0.57 -3.53
CA SER A 71 -5.74 -0.45 -4.90
C SER A 71 -4.24 -0.39 -4.99
N TYR A 72 -3.53 -0.12 -3.90
CA TYR A 72 -2.12 0.27 -3.92
C TYR A 72 -1.25 -0.75 -3.19
N TYR A 73 -0.12 -1.10 -3.80
CA TYR A 73 0.78 -2.15 -3.35
C TYR A 73 2.24 -1.73 -3.51
N PHE A 74 3.08 -2.20 -2.59
CA PHE A 74 4.52 -1.91 -2.59
C PHE A 74 5.30 -2.76 -3.57
N ASP A 75 4.93 -4.02 -3.73
CA ASP A 75 5.59 -4.97 -4.60
C ASP A 75 4.63 -5.58 -5.63
N GLU A 76 5.19 -6.06 -6.73
CA GLU A 76 4.41 -6.62 -7.83
C GLU A 76 3.70 -7.92 -7.46
N ASP A 77 4.32 -8.75 -6.62
CA ASP A 77 3.78 -10.05 -6.24
C ASP A 77 2.52 -9.88 -5.38
N SER A 78 2.55 -8.99 -4.40
CA SER A 78 1.37 -8.57 -3.62
C SER A 78 0.25 -8.02 -4.51
N ALA A 79 0.60 -7.21 -5.51
CA ALA A 79 -0.37 -6.69 -6.48
C ALA A 79 -0.98 -7.82 -7.34
N ARG A 80 -0.17 -8.79 -7.78
CA ARG A 80 -0.60 -9.96 -8.57
C ARG A 80 -1.50 -10.90 -7.76
N LEU A 81 -1.11 -11.21 -6.52
CA LEU A 81 -1.90 -12.02 -5.61
C LEU A 81 -3.26 -11.37 -5.34
N SER A 82 -3.27 -10.07 -5.03
CA SER A 82 -4.50 -9.32 -4.77
C SER A 82 -5.39 -9.21 -6.01
N LYS A 83 -4.80 -9.01 -7.20
CA LYS A 83 -5.52 -9.08 -8.48
C LYS A 83 -6.20 -10.43 -8.68
N GLY A 84 -5.48 -11.53 -8.38
CA GLY A 84 -6.01 -12.88 -8.45
C GLY A 84 -7.19 -13.08 -7.52
N ALA A 85 -7.03 -12.72 -6.25
CA ALA A 85 -8.08 -12.80 -5.23
C ALA A 85 -9.33 -11.99 -5.62
N LEU A 86 -9.14 -10.73 -6.06
CA LEU A 86 -10.24 -9.88 -6.50
C LEU A 86 -10.98 -10.47 -7.70
N LYS A 87 -10.25 -10.99 -8.70
CA LYS A 87 -10.87 -11.65 -9.87
C LYS A 87 -11.71 -12.86 -9.45
N SER A 88 -11.23 -13.66 -8.49
CA SER A 88 -11.94 -14.81 -7.97
C SER A 88 -13.21 -14.38 -7.22
N LEU A 89 -13.11 -13.38 -6.34
CA LEU A 89 -14.26 -12.83 -5.61
C LEU A 89 -15.35 -12.30 -6.54
N LEU A 90 -14.96 -11.47 -7.52
CA LEU A 90 -15.86 -10.95 -8.55
C LEU A 90 -16.46 -12.07 -9.43
N ALA A 91 -15.79 -13.23 -9.52
CA ALA A 91 -16.26 -14.36 -10.29
C ALA A 91 -17.07 -15.37 -9.48
N SER A 92 -17.05 -15.33 -8.15
CA SER A 92 -17.79 -16.25 -7.28
C SER A 92 -19.09 -15.65 -6.73
N THR A 93 -19.13 -14.33 -6.55
CA THR A 93 -20.26 -13.63 -5.90
C THR A 93 -21.24 -13.06 -6.92
N ASP A 94 -22.50 -13.53 -6.92
CA ASP A 94 -23.47 -13.19 -7.98
C ASP A 94 -23.80 -11.70 -8.13
N SER A 95 -23.87 -10.96 -7.03
CA SER A 95 -24.04 -9.50 -7.07
C SER A 95 -22.85 -8.79 -7.72
N LEU A 96 -21.62 -9.24 -7.43
CA LEU A 96 -20.39 -8.64 -7.93
C LEU A 96 -20.04 -9.09 -9.37
N LYS A 97 -20.45 -10.30 -9.76
CA LYS A 97 -20.29 -10.82 -11.14
C LYS A 97 -20.84 -9.84 -12.18
N ARG A 98 -21.97 -9.19 -11.86
CA ARG A 98 -22.66 -8.26 -12.75
C ARG A 98 -21.87 -6.98 -13.03
N ILE A 99 -21.01 -6.57 -12.09
CA ILE A 99 -20.20 -5.33 -12.20
C ILE A 99 -18.74 -5.61 -12.54
N LYS A 100 -18.37 -6.88 -12.76
CA LYS A 100 -16.99 -7.30 -13.05
C LYS A 100 -16.43 -6.59 -14.29
N ARG A 101 -15.27 -5.95 -14.13
CA ARG A 101 -14.55 -5.25 -15.21
C ARG A 101 -13.15 -5.86 -15.42
N PRO A 102 -12.52 -5.65 -16.59
CA PRO A 102 -11.10 -5.94 -16.77
C PRO A 102 -10.25 -5.21 -15.74
N ILE A 103 -9.29 -5.93 -15.14
CA ILE A 103 -8.38 -5.40 -14.11
C ILE A 103 -6.93 -5.53 -14.58
N ARG A 104 -6.14 -4.49 -14.38
CA ARG A 104 -4.70 -4.46 -14.67
C ARG A 104 -3.89 -4.01 -13.45
N ILE A 105 -2.62 -4.36 -13.44
CA ILE A 105 -1.63 -3.78 -12.52
C ILE A 105 -0.83 -2.78 -13.33
N ARG A 106 -0.60 -1.59 -12.77
CA ARG A 106 0.24 -0.55 -13.35
C ARG A 106 1.30 -0.16 -12.33
N LYS A 107 2.56 -0.13 -12.75
CA LYS A 107 3.65 0.45 -11.96
C LYS A 107 3.52 1.98 -12.00
N ILE A 108 3.51 2.64 -10.85
CA ILE A 108 3.26 4.09 -10.71
C ILE A 108 4.53 4.89 -10.98
N LYS A 109 5.70 4.39 -10.54
CA LYS A 109 7.03 4.96 -10.78
C LYS A 109 8.07 3.83 -10.81
N GLU A 110 9.19 4.05 -11.49
CA GLU A 110 10.33 3.13 -11.49
C GLU A 110 11.24 3.29 -10.28
#